data_AF-A0A521TUL1-F1
#
_entry.id   AF-A0A521TUL1-F1
#
_cell.length_a   1.000
_cell.length_b   1.000
_cell.length_c   1.000
_cell.angle_alpha   90.00
_cell.angle_beta   90.00
_cell.angle_gamma   90.00
#
_symmetry.space_group_name_H-M   'P 1'
#
loop_
_entity.id
_entity.type
_entity.pdbx_description
1 polymer ?
#
loop_
_entity_poly.entity_id
_entity_poly.type
_entity_poly.pdbx_seq_one_letter_code
_entity_poly.pdbx_strand_id
1 'polypeptide(L)'
;MGEDRFRDIGPEGGTRAVYAKSGSSGTGVSERSPMQSFFIARLEHLVEQRDRYSTLVAPDDWRLKLIGRALYSAYRDLLELELADEAREILERGRASHRA
;
A
#
# COMPACT_ATOMS: atom_id res chain seq x y z
N MET A 1 8.82 -25.33 51.79
CA MET A 1 8.07 -26.14 50.82
C MET A 1 6.64 -25.62 50.82
N GLY A 2 6.03 -25.18 49.74
CA GLY A 2 6.46 -25.05 48.36
C GLY A 2 5.83 -23.79 47.75
N GLU A 3 6.51 -23.30 46.74
CA GLU A 3 6.05 -22.23 45.85
C GLU A 3 4.90 -22.76 44.99
N ASP A 4 3.83 -22.00 44.83
CA ASP A 4 2.96 -22.13 43.66
C ASP A 4 2.65 -20.75 43.10
N ARG A 5 3.56 -20.36 42.20
CA ARG A 5 3.43 -19.29 41.22
C ARG A 5 2.51 -19.79 40.11
N PHE A 6 1.30 -19.25 39.98
CA PHE A 6 0.64 -19.27 38.67
C PHE A 6 -0.34 -18.10 38.46
N ARG A 7 0.23 -17.04 37.86
CA ARG A 7 -0.34 -16.16 36.84
C ARG A 7 -1.82 -15.76 36.98
N ASP A 8 -2.03 -14.60 37.59
CA ASP A 8 -3.07 -13.67 37.16
C ASP A 8 -2.79 -13.24 35.71
N ILE A 9 -3.57 -13.78 34.78
CA ILE A 9 -3.58 -13.37 33.38
C ILE A 9 -4.35 -12.05 33.32
N GLY A 10 -3.62 -10.97 33.01
CA GLY A 10 -4.17 -9.62 32.90
C GLY A 10 -5.29 -9.49 31.86
N PRO A 11 -6.11 -8.44 31.96
CA PRO A 11 -7.28 -8.28 31.11
C PRO A 11 -6.88 -8.02 29.67
N GLU A 12 -7.50 -8.78 28.77
CA GLU A 12 -7.54 -8.48 27.35
C GLU A 12 -8.21 -7.12 27.09
N GLY A 13 -7.59 -6.30 26.23
CA GLY A 13 -8.18 -5.04 25.79
C GLY A 13 -7.13 -4.00 25.44
N GLY A 14 -6.59 -4.07 24.21
CA GLY A 14 -5.59 -3.11 23.73
C GLY A 14 -5.60 -3.02 22.21
N THR A 15 -6.67 -2.40 21.70
CA THR A 15 -6.90 -2.06 20.30
C THR A 15 -5.75 -1.27 19.65
N ARG A 16 -5.63 -1.49 18.33
CA ARG A 16 -5.00 -0.67 17.29
C ARG A 16 -3.47 -0.67 17.28
N ALA A 17 -2.93 -1.35 16.26
CA ALA A 17 -1.63 -1.02 15.69
C ALA A 17 -1.57 0.50 15.48
N VAL A 18 -0.72 1.14 16.28
CA VAL A 18 -0.49 2.57 16.25
C VAL A 18 0.37 2.81 15.01
N TYR A 19 -0.26 3.11 13.88
CA TYR A 19 0.46 3.76 12.78
C TYR A 19 0.83 5.14 13.30
N ALA A 20 2.06 5.26 13.83
CA ALA A 20 2.60 6.51 14.27
C ALA A 20 2.59 7.47 13.07
N LYS A 21 1.72 8.46 13.12
CA LYS A 21 1.66 9.56 12.17
C LYS A 21 2.98 10.32 12.27
N SER A 22 3.90 10.11 11.32
CA SER A 22 5.07 10.98 11.21
C SER A 22 4.62 12.30 10.60
N GLY A 23 4.17 13.23 11.43
CA GLY A 23 4.13 14.63 11.05
C GLY A 23 5.56 15.12 10.88
N SER A 24 5.99 15.37 9.65
CA SER A 24 7.25 16.09 9.38
C SER A 24 6.95 17.30 8.52
N SER A 25 6.60 18.39 9.20
CA SER A 25 6.79 19.74 8.70
C SER A 25 8.28 20.07 8.81
N GLY A 26 9.03 19.87 7.72
CA GLY A 26 10.45 20.19 7.66
C GLY A 26 10.94 20.23 6.22
N THR A 27 11.29 21.41 5.73
CA THR A 27 12.00 21.64 4.46
C THR A 27 13.36 20.97 4.49
N GLY A 28 13.42 19.77 3.94
CA GLY A 28 14.59 18.94 3.69
C GLY A 28 14.07 17.74 2.90
N VAL A 29 14.83 17.24 1.93
CA VAL A 29 14.46 16.06 1.14
C VAL A 29 14.16 14.93 2.13
N SER A 30 12.88 14.75 2.48
CA SER A 30 12.47 13.80 3.50
C SER A 30 12.67 12.43 2.88
N GLU A 31 13.71 11.73 3.32
CA GLU A 31 13.91 10.34 2.93
C GLU A 31 12.61 9.58 3.22
N ARG A 32 12.05 8.98 2.16
CA ARG A 32 10.78 8.25 2.26
C ARG A 32 10.91 7.16 3.31
N SER A 33 9.87 6.98 4.11
CA SER A 33 9.83 5.84 5.02
C SER A 33 9.89 4.53 4.22
N PRO A 34 10.41 3.44 4.80
CA PRO A 34 10.40 2.13 4.14
C PRO A 34 9.01 1.70 3.68
N MET A 35 7.98 2.09 4.44
CA MET A 35 6.58 1.78 4.11
C MET A 35 6.09 2.57 2.90
N GLN A 36 6.39 3.87 2.85
CA GLN A 36 6.08 4.73 1.71
C GLN A 36 6.73 4.18 0.44
N SER A 37 8.03 3.87 0.48
CA SER A 37 8.77 3.30 -0.65
C SER A 37 8.19 1.96 -1.11
N PHE A 38 7.81 1.09 -0.17
CA PHE A 38 7.19 -0.20 -0.49
C PHE A 38 5.86 -0.04 -1.25
N PHE A 39 4.95 0.81 -0.76
CA PHE A 39 3.64 0.97 -1.39
C PHE A 39 3.72 1.70 -2.73
N ILE A 40 4.68 2.62 -2.91
CA ILE A 40 4.98 3.22 -4.21
C ILE A 40 5.42 2.14 -5.20
N ALA A 41 6.46 1.37 -4.86
CA ALA A 41 6.99 0.32 -5.73
C ALA A 41 5.91 -0.73 -6.07
N ARG A 42 5.06 -1.06 -5.09
CA ARG A 42 3.92 -1.96 -5.30
C ARG A 42 2.92 -1.39 -6.31
N LEU A 43 2.57 -0.11 -6.23
CA LEU A 43 1.65 0.52 -7.16
C LEU A 43 2.24 0.55 -8.58
N GLU A 44 3.51 0.91 -8.73
CA GLU A 44 4.21 0.91 -10.01
C GLU A 44 4.21 -0.48 -10.64
N HIS A 45 4.56 -1.51 -9.86
CA HIS A 45 4.55 -2.89 -10.34
C HIS A 45 3.16 -3.34 -10.81
N LEU A 46 2.10 -2.98 -10.08
CA LEU A 46 0.72 -3.32 -10.47
C LEU A 46 0.29 -2.63 -11.76
N VAL A 47 0.74 -1.40 -11.99
CA VAL A 47 0.50 -0.67 -13.25
C VAL A 47 1.19 -1.39 -14.41
N GLU A 48 2.46 -1.76 -14.26
CA GLU A 48 3.19 -2.53 -15.27
C GLU A 48 2.53 -3.88 -15.55
N GLN A 49 2.06 -4.57 -14.51
CA GLN A 49 1.34 -5.84 -14.65
C GLN A 49 0.05 -5.66 -15.43
N ARG A 50 -0.75 -4.62 -15.12
CA ARG A 50 -1.97 -4.31 -15.87
C ARG A 50 -1.66 -4.16 -17.36
N ASP A 51 -0.66 -3.37 -17.69
CA ASP A 51 -0.31 -3.06 -19.08
C ASP A 51 0.18 -4.33 -19.79
N ARG A 52 1.05 -5.12 -19.15
CA ARG A 52 1.50 -6.42 -19.67
C ARG A 52 0.35 -7.40 -19.89
N TYR A 53 -0.57 -7.54 -18.95
CA TYR A 53 -1.69 -8.47 -19.11
C TYR A 53 -2.71 -7.98 -20.13
N SER A 54 -2.89 -6.66 -20.28
CA SER A 54 -3.84 -6.10 -21.23
C SER A 54 -3.52 -6.45 -22.70
N THR A 55 -2.25 -6.76 -23.00
CA THR A 55 -1.83 -7.22 -24.34
C THR A 55 -1.92 -8.74 -24.51
N LEU A 56 -2.06 -9.50 -23.41
CA LEU A 56 -2.01 -10.96 -23.41
C LEU A 56 -3.39 -11.61 -23.25
N VAL A 57 -4.35 -10.93 -22.62
CA VAL A 57 -5.67 -11.50 -22.30
C VAL A 57 -6.80 -10.60 -22.78
N ALA A 58 -7.99 -11.19 -22.92
CA ALA A 58 -9.18 -10.45 -23.27
C ALA A 58 -9.51 -9.40 -22.18
N PRO A 59 -10.13 -8.26 -22.53
CA PRO A 59 -10.46 -7.20 -21.58
C PRO A 59 -11.30 -7.64 -20.37
N ASP A 60 -12.11 -8.69 -20.53
CA ASP A 60 -12.97 -9.22 -19.45
C ASP A 60 -12.31 -10.34 -18.61
N ASP A 61 -11.04 -10.67 -18.86
CA ASP A 61 -10.31 -11.70 -18.14
C ASP A 61 -10.22 -11.39 -16.63
N TRP A 62 -10.38 -12.42 -15.81
CA TRP A 62 -10.39 -12.30 -14.36
C TRP A 62 -9.09 -11.71 -13.79
N ARG A 63 -7.95 -11.87 -14.49
CA ARG A 63 -6.66 -11.32 -14.06
C ARG A 63 -6.67 -9.79 -14.10
N LEU A 64 -7.22 -9.19 -15.16
CA LEU A 64 -7.34 -7.74 -15.26
C LEU A 64 -8.26 -7.18 -14.18
N LYS A 65 -9.36 -7.88 -13.88
CA LYS A 65 -10.27 -7.53 -12.78
C LYS A 65 -9.57 -7.60 -11.42
N LEU A 66 -8.75 -8.64 -11.19
CA LEU A 66 -7.99 -8.80 -9.95
C LEU A 66 -6.92 -7.71 -9.80
N ILE A 67 -6.18 -7.40 -10.87
CA ILE A 67 -5.19 -6.32 -10.88
C ILE A 67 -5.87 -4.98 -10.59
N GLY A 68 -7.04 -4.71 -11.18
CA GLY A 68 -7.82 -3.50 -10.89
C GLY A 68 -8.18 -3.33 -9.40
N ARG A 69 -8.57 -4.43 -8.74
CA ARG A 69 -8.84 -4.43 -7.28
C ARG A 69 -7.56 -4.19 -6.47
N ALA A 70 -6.46 -4.82 -6.85
CA ALA A 70 -5.17 -4.65 -6.19
C ALA A 70 -4.64 -3.21 -6.34
N LEU A 71 -4.80 -2.59 -7.51
CA LEU A 71 -4.47 -1.19 -7.76
C LEU A 71 -5.26 -0.26 -6.84
N TYR A 72 -6.57 -0.48 -6.70
CA TYR A 72 -7.40 0.32 -5.80
C TYR A 72 -6.97 0.19 -4.33
N SER A 73 -6.65 -1.03 -3.88
CA SER A 73 -6.13 -1.25 -2.52
C SER A 73 -4.80 -0.52 -2.30
N ALA A 74 -3.84 -0.66 -3.22
CA ALA A 74 -2.54 0.01 -3.11
C ALA A 74 -2.67 1.54 -3.14
N TYR A 75 -3.59 2.08 -3.94
CA TYR A 75 -3.92 3.51 -3.93
C TYR A 75 -4.44 3.95 -2.55
N ARG A 76 -5.33 3.17 -1.93
CA ARG A 76 -5.85 3.46 -0.58
C ARG A 76 -4.73 3.45 0.47
N ASP A 77 -3.80 2.51 0.39
CA ASP A 77 -2.64 2.44 1.28
C ASP A 77 -1.77 3.71 1.16
N LEU A 78 -1.56 4.21 -0.07
CA LEU A 78 -0.82 5.46 -0.30
C LEU A 78 -1.57 6.71 0.18
N LEU A 79 -2.91 6.70 0.16
CA LEU A 79 -3.72 7.78 0.73
C LEU A 79 -3.55 7.86 2.25
N GLU A 80 -3.49 6.72 2.93
CA GLU A 80 -3.26 6.64 4.37
C GLU A 80 -1.84 7.10 4.76
N LEU A 81 -0.90 7.04 3.81
CA LEU A 81 0.49 7.51 3.97
C LEU A 81 0.71 8.96 3.49
N GLU A 82 -0.36 9.71 3.19
CA GLU A 82 -0.33 11.09 2.70
C GLU A 82 0.40 11.25 1.35
N LEU A 83 0.40 10.21 0.52
CA LEU A 83 1.06 10.16 -0.81
C LEU A 83 0.05 10.12 -1.98
N ALA A 84 -1.09 10.81 -1.82
CA ALA A 84 -2.17 10.77 -2.80
C ALA A 84 -1.77 11.34 -4.17
N ASP A 85 -0.96 12.39 -4.21
CA ASP A 85 -0.54 13.04 -5.46
C ASP A 85 0.43 12.17 -6.25
N GLU A 86 1.45 11.62 -5.59
CA GLU A 86 2.38 10.68 -6.22
C GLU A 86 1.65 9.43 -6.74
N ALA A 87 0.68 8.90 -5.99
CA ALA A 87 -0.14 7.79 -6.45
C ALA A 87 -0.95 8.13 -7.72
N ARG A 88 -1.49 9.35 -7.83
CA ARG A 88 -2.21 9.81 -9.03
C ARG A 88 -1.26 9.93 -10.22
N GLU A 89 -0.08 10.50 -10.02
CA GLU A 89 0.93 10.63 -11.08
C GLU A 89 1.34 9.26 -11.64
N ILE A 90 1.56 8.26 -10.78
CA ILE A 90 1.86 6.89 -11.19
C ILE A 90 0.72 6.31 -12.04
N LEU A 91 -0.53 6.48 -11.61
CA LEU A 91 -1.71 5.98 -12.33
C LEU A 91 -1.94 6.70 -13.66
N GLU A 92 -1.69 8.01 -13.72
CA GLU A 92 -1.77 8.82 -14.94
C GLU A 92 -0.72 8.43 -15.96
N ARG A 93 0.54 8.31 -15.51
CA ARG A 93 1.66 7.83 -16.33
C ARG A 93 1.35 6.45 -16.92
N GLY A 94 0.88 5.51 -16.09
CA GLY A 94 0.47 4.19 -16.56
C GLY A 94 -0.68 4.21 -17.58
N ARG A 95 -1.67 5.10 -17.39
CA ARG A 95 -2.78 5.23 -18.35
C ARG A 95 -2.31 5.78 -19.70
N ALA A 96 -1.35 6.70 -19.70
CA ALA A 96 -0.74 7.21 -20.91
C ALA A 96 0.06 6.12 -21.64
N SER A 97 0.84 5.31 -20.92
CA SER A 97 1.58 4.17 -21.48
C SER A 97 0.67 3.10 -22.09
N HIS A 98 -0.49 2.82 -21.48
CA HIS A 98 -1.44 1.85 -22.01
C HIS A 98 -2.13 2.28 -23.31
N ARG A 99 -2.21 3.59 -23.59
CA ARG A 99 -2.88 4.13 -24.79
C ARG A 99 -1.95 4.36 -25.98
N ALA A 100 -0.63 4.28 -25.78
CA ALA A 100 0.39 4.45 -26.82
C ALA A 100 0.67 3.11 -27.51
#